data_AF-A0A086SZJ7-F1
#
_entry.id   AF-A0A086SZJ7-F1
#
_cell.length_a   1.000
_cell.length_b   1.000
_cell.length_c   1.000
_cell.angle_alpha   90.00
_cell.angle_beta   90.00
_cell.angle_gamma   90.00
#
_symmetry.space_group_name_H-M   'P 1'
#
loop_
_entity.id
_entity.type
_entity.pdbx_description
1 polymer ?
#
loop_
_entity_poly.entity_id
_entity_poly.type
_entity_poly.pdbx_seq_one_letter_code
_entity_poly.pdbx_strand_id
1 'polypeptide(L)'
;MAHPSVEPPYGGPTAKPIIRRSLSRWQDAARRAASMQSIPESCTDLGRVLGRIPSLPNKIHPDAEWIEGYSTWKNCDTSCCLGTKRERDRTIDLRKSHPTTCKLSASQSFREWDGSPNNGIALLVAGWAYIPSASLAERQGLPMEYCKPEPSDSSHPAGPIKLHLEYAKVQERTWWRAVVAQGVGWFLAANLEEVSPWALSMSDLGVDIVGQVDFEQPPPTARQAATYLARFCHAFSLGNQSSAALAAALSIPLHATMIAWAPVTIELPAPSFALPAINTRRRTVPPDFQLLGYYMTLSLSTWALGPSLWSVFWEPDVPCDLAGAWTAPIATVLQPAIEEEDLELVAKIFSSTRVAPLWLGVALCGRGGIVESILSFLTKLHDYPFSRPDIDAAAWTGIPQSFLDAQRTQPSSRGTVTRADVWRLRHDCHAEYQSNAFSYTPAFGWPPFGRMRVEDVELEIRHHLDCSHNWIYMHWTWLPSHERDRGFSPESIQACRGGPEGNGSADEDPAEEESTRDLHDSPVVHHVSRTATESVFWWCCEQVERGFGGTIVPWRRGPDVALESAESPAKASNPAILKWLQDVQIQRSSA
;
A
#
# COMPACT_ATOMS: atom_id res chain seq x y z
N MET A 1 41.08 -25.72 15.97
CA MET A 1 41.33 -24.56 15.08
C MET A 1 39.97 -23.95 14.78
N ALA A 2 39.67 -22.80 15.39
CA ALA A 2 38.47 -22.04 15.03
C ALA A 2 38.68 -21.52 13.60
N HIS A 3 37.78 -21.86 12.68
CA HIS A 3 37.72 -21.17 11.41
C HIS A 3 37.52 -19.67 11.70
N PRO A 4 38.29 -18.76 11.08
CA PRO A 4 37.98 -17.35 11.20
C PRO A 4 36.55 -17.17 10.69
N SER A 5 35.67 -16.67 11.55
CA SER A 5 34.35 -16.21 11.16
C SER A 5 34.57 -15.09 10.16
N VAL A 6 34.55 -15.43 8.87
CA VAL A 6 34.49 -14.44 7.79
C VAL A 6 33.09 -13.85 7.92
N GLU A 7 32.96 -12.76 8.67
CA GLU A 7 31.76 -11.94 8.60
C GLU A 7 31.54 -11.59 7.12
N PRO A 8 30.31 -11.74 6.59
CA PRO A 8 30.02 -11.33 5.23
C PRO A 8 30.42 -9.85 5.08
N PRO A 9 31.15 -9.47 4.02
CA PRO A 9 31.43 -8.07 3.79
C PRO A 9 30.13 -7.39 3.34
N TYR A 10 29.34 -6.90 4.29
CA TYR A 10 28.14 -6.09 4.06
C TYR A 10 28.47 -4.68 3.52
N GLY A 11 29.66 -4.50 2.94
CA GLY A 11 30.27 -3.25 2.51
C GLY A 11 31.53 -3.52 1.68
N GLY A 12 32.33 -2.48 1.43
CA GLY A 12 33.60 -2.62 0.70
C GLY A 12 33.48 -2.57 -0.83
N PRO A 13 34.45 -3.12 -1.58
CA PRO A 13 34.55 -2.91 -3.04
C PRO A 13 33.33 -3.32 -3.86
N THR A 14 32.58 -4.32 -3.40
CA THR A 14 31.35 -4.82 -4.05
C THR A 14 30.15 -3.91 -3.81
N ALA A 15 30.12 -3.17 -2.70
CA ALA A 15 29.06 -2.20 -2.40
C ALA A 15 29.21 -0.89 -3.19
N LYS A 16 30.44 -0.46 -3.50
CA LYS A 16 30.74 0.77 -4.27
C LYS A 16 29.91 0.95 -5.54
N PRO A 17 29.85 -0.01 -6.48
CA PRO A 17 29.05 0.15 -7.69
C PRO A 17 27.56 0.28 -7.41
N ILE A 18 27.04 -0.45 -6.40
CA ILE A 18 25.61 -0.37 -6.01
C ILE A 18 25.27 0.99 -5.41
N ILE A 19 26.14 1.52 -4.52
CA ILE A 19 26.00 2.85 -3.94
C ILE A 19 25.95 3.91 -5.05
N ARG A 20 26.91 3.88 -5.98
CA ARG A 20 26.97 4.84 -7.10
C ARG A 20 25.73 4.78 -7.98
N ARG A 21 25.29 3.57 -8.33
CA ARG A 21 24.09 3.35 -9.15
C ARG A 21 22.83 3.88 -8.46
N SER A 22 22.64 3.56 -7.18
CA SER A 22 21.50 4.06 -6.41
C SER A 22 21.54 5.57 -6.28
N LEU A 23 22.69 6.12 -5.88
CA LEU A 23 22.88 7.54 -5.68
C LEU A 23 22.59 8.33 -6.97
N SER A 24 23.18 7.94 -8.10
CA SER A 24 22.91 8.56 -9.40
C SER A 24 21.43 8.53 -9.75
N ARG A 25 20.75 7.38 -9.63
CA ARG A 25 19.33 7.25 -9.94
C ARG A 25 18.46 8.20 -9.11
N TRP A 26 18.71 8.27 -7.80
CA TRP A 26 17.86 9.04 -6.89
C TRP A 26 18.21 10.52 -6.87
N GLN A 27 19.47 10.90 -7.03
CA GLN A 27 19.86 12.29 -7.28
C GLN A 27 19.25 12.79 -8.60
N ASP A 28 19.26 11.99 -9.66
CA ASP A 28 18.60 12.34 -10.92
C ASP A 28 17.09 12.54 -10.74
N ALA A 29 16.43 11.66 -9.99
CA ALA A 29 15.02 11.80 -9.66
C ALA A 29 14.76 13.10 -8.87
N ALA A 30 15.58 13.41 -7.87
CA ALA A 30 15.47 14.63 -7.07
C ALA A 30 15.77 15.91 -7.88
N ARG A 31 16.80 15.91 -8.73
CA ARG A 31 17.10 17.03 -9.64
C ARG A 31 15.97 17.29 -10.60
N ARG A 32 15.41 16.24 -11.22
CA ARG A 32 14.22 16.36 -12.09
C ARG A 32 13.04 16.89 -11.30
N ALA A 33 12.76 16.33 -10.12
CA ALA A 33 11.66 16.74 -9.25
C ALA A 33 11.74 18.22 -8.85
N ALA A 34 12.92 18.71 -8.45
CA ALA A 34 13.14 20.11 -8.10
C ALA A 34 12.93 21.08 -9.29
N SER A 35 13.12 20.61 -10.52
CA SER A 35 12.85 21.40 -11.73
C SER A 35 11.39 21.40 -12.18
N MET A 36 10.54 20.54 -11.60
CA MET A 36 9.13 20.41 -11.98
C MET A 36 8.30 21.55 -11.40
N GLN A 37 7.69 22.32 -12.29
CA GLN A 37 6.74 23.37 -11.94
C GLN A 37 5.35 22.84 -11.57
N SER A 38 5.05 21.56 -11.82
CA SER A 38 3.75 20.97 -11.54
C SER A 38 3.85 19.48 -11.28
N ILE A 39 2.86 18.91 -10.59
CA ILE A 39 2.72 17.46 -10.44
C ILE A 39 2.51 16.80 -11.81
N PRO A 40 3.35 15.83 -12.22
CA PRO A 40 3.21 15.16 -13.51
C PRO A 40 1.90 14.38 -13.65
N GLU A 41 1.40 14.22 -14.88
CA GLU A 41 0.18 13.45 -15.17
C GLU A 41 0.29 11.99 -14.68
N SER A 42 1.50 11.43 -14.67
CA SER A 42 1.79 10.09 -14.15
C SER A 42 1.37 9.90 -12.69
N CYS A 43 1.35 10.96 -11.88
CA CYS A 43 0.90 10.93 -10.49
C CYS A 43 -0.63 10.96 -10.36
N THR A 44 -1.36 11.22 -11.44
CA THR A 44 -2.83 11.30 -11.42
C THR A 44 -3.51 10.18 -12.20
N ASP A 45 -2.73 9.33 -12.87
CA ASP A 45 -3.23 8.16 -13.60
C ASP A 45 -3.25 6.90 -12.71
N LEU A 46 -4.31 6.79 -11.91
CA LEU A 46 -4.55 5.63 -11.03
C LEU A 46 -4.74 4.31 -11.80
N GLY A 47 -5.06 4.34 -13.09
CA GLY A 47 -5.19 3.14 -13.91
C GLY A 47 -3.88 2.34 -14.01
N ARG A 48 -2.73 3.00 -13.84
CA ARG A 48 -1.40 2.37 -13.94
C ARG A 48 -1.08 1.40 -12.82
N VAL A 49 -1.78 1.49 -11.69
CA VAL A 49 -1.61 0.56 -10.57
C VAL A 49 -2.64 -0.58 -10.60
N LEU A 50 -3.47 -0.66 -11.63
CA LEU A 50 -4.41 -1.76 -11.83
C LEU A 50 -3.80 -2.80 -12.78
N GLY A 51 -3.32 -3.90 -12.20
CA GLY A 51 -2.86 -5.10 -12.89
C GLY A 51 -3.99 -6.15 -12.98
N ARG A 52 -3.88 -7.25 -12.22
CA ARG A 52 -4.87 -8.34 -12.16
C ARG A 52 -5.78 -8.29 -10.93
N ILE A 53 -5.95 -7.11 -10.34
CA ILE A 53 -6.76 -6.95 -9.14
C ILE A 53 -8.24 -7.28 -9.40
N PRO A 54 -8.92 -8.04 -8.52
CA PRO A 54 -10.35 -8.32 -8.66
C PRO A 54 -11.19 -7.09 -8.27
N SER A 55 -12.38 -6.98 -8.85
CA SER A 55 -13.36 -5.98 -8.42
C SER A 55 -14.03 -6.45 -7.14
N LEU A 56 -14.30 -5.52 -6.23
CA LEU A 56 -15.11 -5.81 -5.06
C LEU A 56 -16.48 -6.38 -5.50
N PRO A 57 -17.02 -7.41 -4.81
CA PRO A 57 -18.30 -8.03 -5.18
C PRO A 57 -19.46 -7.04 -5.20
N ASN A 58 -20.35 -7.16 -6.19
CA ASN A 58 -21.52 -6.27 -6.32
C ASN A 58 -22.62 -6.53 -5.29
N LYS A 59 -22.60 -7.71 -4.66
CA LYS A 59 -23.51 -8.10 -3.59
C LYS A 59 -22.69 -8.65 -2.45
N ILE A 60 -22.84 -8.04 -1.29
CA ILE A 60 -22.18 -8.41 -0.03
C ILE A 60 -23.29 -8.58 1.01
N HIS A 61 -23.11 -9.51 1.94
CA HIS A 61 -24.09 -9.69 3.01
C HIS A 61 -24.17 -8.40 3.86
N PRO A 62 -25.37 -7.94 4.28
CA PRO A 62 -25.52 -6.71 5.07
C PRO A 62 -24.67 -6.70 6.34
N ASP A 63 -24.62 -7.84 7.03
CA ASP A 63 -23.90 -8.02 8.29
C ASP A 63 -22.43 -8.47 8.11
N ALA A 64 -21.89 -8.44 6.88
CA ALA A 64 -20.49 -8.80 6.66
C ALA A 64 -19.56 -7.69 7.17
N GLU A 65 -18.84 -7.98 8.24
CA GLU A 65 -17.75 -7.15 8.76
C GLU A 65 -16.46 -7.31 7.94
N TRP A 66 -16.26 -8.50 7.34
CA TRP A 66 -15.16 -8.81 6.44
C TRP A 66 -15.61 -9.73 5.29
N ILE A 67 -14.79 -9.79 4.25
CA ILE A 67 -14.88 -10.78 3.18
C ILE A 67 -13.54 -11.49 3.01
N GLU A 68 -13.57 -12.66 2.41
CA GLU A 68 -12.37 -13.46 2.20
C GLU A 68 -12.19 -13.83 0.73
N GLY A 69 -10.98 -14.21 0.37
CA GLY A 69 -10.72 -14.86 -0.90
C GLY A 69 -9.29 -15.36 -1.02
N TYR A 70 -9.00 -15.98 -2.14
CA TYR A 70 -7.66 -16.49 -2.46
C TYR A 70 -7.39 -16.43 -3.95
N SER A 71 -6.11 -16.39 -4.32
CA SER A 71 -5.68 -16.44 -5.70
C SER A 71 -5.40 -17.88 -6.15
N THR A 72 -5.65 -18.11 -7.44
CA THR A 72 -5.26 -19.34 -8.14
C THR A 72 -4.27 -18.98 -9.24
N TRP A 73 -3.21 -19.78 -9.34
CA TRP A 73 -2.13 -19.62 -10.30
C TRP A 73 -1.96 -20.87 -11.13
N LYS A 74 -1.57 -20.70 -12.39
CA LYS A 74 -1.30 -21.79 -13.32
C LYS A 74 0.18 -21.82 -13.66
N ASN A 75 0.76 -23.01 -13.60
CA ASN A 75 2.10 -23.23 -14.12
C ASN A 75 2.03 -23.37 -15.64
N CYS A 76 2.81 -22.58 -16.36
CA CYS A 76 2.91 -22.70 -17.83
C CYS A 76 3.97 -23.69 -18.28
N ASP A 77 4.72 -24.27 -17.34
CA ASP A 77 5.69 -25.30 -17.62
C ASP A 77 5.02 -26.65 -17.85
N THR A 78 5.03 -27.11 -19.11
CA THR A 78 4.49 -28.42 -19.49
C THR A 78 5.34 -29.60 -19.02
N SER A 79 6.58 -29.37 -18.60
CA SER A 79 7.50 -30.40 -18.10
C SER A 79 7.36 -30.67 -16.60
N CYS A 80 6.64 -29.81 -15.87
CA CYS A 80 6.46 -29.91 -14.43
C CYS A 80 5.16 -30.65 -14.09
N CYS A 81 5.17 -31.46 -13.02
CA CYS A 81 3.97 -32.14 -12.51
C CYS A 81 2.98 -31.19 -11.80
N LEU A 82 3.43 -30.02 -11.35
CA LEU A 82 2.57 -29.00 -10.74
C LEU A 82 1.80 -28.24 -11.82
N GLY A 83 0.48 -28.43 -11.89
CA GLY A 83 -0.38 -27.75 -12.85
C GLY A 83 -0.92 -26.40 -12.37
N THR A 84 -1.43 -26.35 -11.13
CA THR A 84 -2.00 -25.15 -10.51
C THR A 84 -1.63 -25.08 -9.04
N LYS A 85 -1.45 -23.88 -8.50
CA LYS A 85 -1.34 -23.63 -7.07
C LYS A 85 -2.39 -22.63 -6.60
N ARG A 86 -2.70 -22.69 -5.31
CA ARG A 86 -3.60 -21.76 -4.61
C ARG A 86 -2.79 -21.09 -3.51
N GLU A 87 -2.91 -19.78 -3.40
CA GLU A 87 -2.37 -19.06 -2.24
C GLU A 87 -3.34 -19.10 -1.06
N ARG A 88 -2.84 -18.71 0.11
CA ARG A 88 -3.65 -18.69 1.35
C ARG A 88 -4.84 -17.74 1.26
N ASP A 89 -5.83 -18.01 2.10
CA ASP A 89 -6.98 -17.13 2.25
C ASP A 89 -6.55 -15.78 2.83
N ARG A 90 -7.12 -14.70 2.28
CA ARG A 90 -6.93 -13.33 2.71
C ARG A 90 -8.25 -12.74 3.13
N THR A 91 -8.24 -12.11 4.30
CA THR A 91 -9.35 -11.36 4.82
C THR A 91 -9.23 -9.89 4.39
N ILE A 92 -10.37 -9.29 4.08
CA ILE A 92 -10.52 -7.89 3.73
C ILE A 92 -11.63 -7.33 4.62
N ASP A 93 -11.24 -6.46 5.55
CA ASP A 93 -12.18 -5.82 6.48
C ASP A 93 -13.00 -4.75 5.76
N LEU A 94 -14.30 -4.78 5.98
CA LEU A 94 -15.29 -3.85 5.42
C LEU A 94 -15.70 -2.78 6.43
N ARG A 95 -15.13 -2.81 7.64
CA ARG A 95 -15.46 -1.93 8.77
C ARG A 95 -14.21 -1.55 9.54
N LYS A 96 -14.31 -0.46 10.29
CA LYS A 96 -13.28 -0.04 11.27
C LYS A 96 -13.95 0.60 12.48
N SER A 97 -13.26 0.60 13.61
CA SER A 97 -13.84 1.07 14.87
C SER A 97 -13.97 2.60 14.98
N HIS A 98 -13.13 3.38 14.28
CA HIS A 98 -13.12 4.84 14.41
C HIS A 98 -12.99 5.54 13.05
N PRO A 99 -13.70 6.66 12.82
CA PRO A 99 -13.47 7.48 11.64
C PRO A 99 -12.06 8.08 11.66
N THR A 100 -11.46 8.24 10.49
CA THR A 100 -10.16 8.91 10.38
C THR A 100 -10.37 10.40 10.59
N THR A 101 -9.64 11.01 11.51
CA THR A 101 -9.72 12.44 11.75
C THR A 101 -9.00 13.18 10.62
N CYS A 102 -9.62 14.20 10.07
CA CYS A 102 -9.04 15.02 9.02
C CYS A 102 -8.85 16.45 9.51
N LYS A 103 -7.64 16.99 9.40
CA LYS A 103 -7.31 18.38 9.73
C LYS A 103 -6.81 19.14 8.50
N LEU A 104 -6.84 20.46 8.55
CA LEU A 104 -6.13 21.27 7.57
C LEU A 104 -4.65 21.35 7.93
N SER A 105 -3.79 21.08 6.96
CA SER A 105 -2.34 21.19 7.14
C SER A 105 -1.91 22.65 7.21
N ALA A 106 -0.92 22.93 8.06
CA ALA A 106 -0.23 24.22 8.10
C ALA A 106 0.95 24.31 7.10
N SER A 107 1.32 23.20 6.47
CA SER A 107 2.41 23.12 5.50
C SER A 107 2.12 23.95 4.24
N GLN A 108 3.18 24.40 3.56
CA GLN A 108 3.06 25.03 2.24
C GLN A 108 2.90 23.99 1.12
N SER A 109 3.23 22.72 1.38
CA SER A 109 3.08 21.63 0.41
C SER A 109 1.66 21.55 -0.12
N PHE A 110 1.49 21.55 -1.45
CA PHE A 110 0.19 21.48 -2.13
C PHE A 110 -0.81 22.57 -1.74
N ARG A 111 -0.38 23.67 -1.10
CA ARG A 111 -1.26 24.80 -0.76
C ARG A 111 -1.81 25.45 -2.01
N GLU A 112 -0.96 25.58 -3.03
CA GLU A 112 -1.34 25.93 -4.39
C GLU A 112 -1.32 24.66 -5.24
N TRP A 113 -2.18 24.63 -6.26
CA TRP A 113 -2.20 23.52 -7.22
C TRP A 113 -1.91 24.07 -8.60
N ASP A 114 -0.74 23.74 -9.13
CA ASP A 114 -0.24 24.32 -10.37
C ASP A 114 -1.23 24.16 -11.52
N GLY A 115 -1.40 25.24 -12.28
CA GLY A 115 -2.34 25.30 -13.40
C GLY A 115 -3.81 25.46 -12.99
N SER A 116 -4.11 25.63 -11.70
CA SER A 116 -5.47 25.93 -11.22
C SER A 116 -5.48 27.16 -10.30
N PRO A 117 -6.40 28.13 -10.51
CA PRO A 117 -6.60 29.23 -9.56
C PRO A 117 -7.31 28.81 -8.28
N ASN A 118 -7.75 27.55 -8.20
CA ASN A 118 -8.52 26.98 -7.11
C ASN A 118 -7.83 25.71 -6.59
N ASN A 119 -7.87 25.48 -5.29
CA ASN A 119 -7.47 24.26 -4.63
C ASN A 119 -8.66 23.68 -3.87
N GLY A 120 -9.24 22.60 -4.41
CA GLY A 120 -10.37 21.90 -3.83
C GLY A 120 -10.04 20.53 -3.26
N ILE A 121 -8.75 20.18 -3.14
CA ILE A 121 -8.31 18.83 -2.75
C ILE A 121 -9.02 18.33 -1.49
N ALA A 122 -9.04 19.13 -0.41
CA ALA A 122 -9.67 18.69 0.84
C ALA A 122 -11.15 18.31 0.68
N LEU A 123 -11.93 19.11 -0.06
CA LEU A 123 -13.34 18.82 -0.35
C LEU A 123 -13.50 17.60 -1.25
N LEU A 124 -12.61 17.46 -2.24
CA LEU A 124 -12.63 16.34 -3.17
C LEU A 124 -12.26 15.03 -2.49
N VAL A 125 -11.32 15.03 -1.54
CA VAL A 125 -10.97 13.85 -0.72
C VAL A 125 -12.17 13.46 0.14
N ALA A 126 -12.83 14.41 0.80
CA ALA A 126 -14.03 14.12 1.59
C ALA A 126 -15.19 13.60 0.71
N GLY A 127 -15.36 14.15 -0.50
CA GLY A 127 -16.32 13.63 -1.47
C GLY A 127 -15.98 12.22 -1.97
N TRP A 128 -14.70 11.96 -2.25
CA TRP A 128 -14.20 10.64 -2.63
C TRP A 128 -14.10 9.65 -1.48
N ALA A 129 -14.19 10.10 -0.22
CA ALA A 129 -14.35 9.22 0.93
C ALA A 129 -15.82 8.76 1.04
N TYR A 130 -16.78 9.67 0.79
CA TYR A 130 -18.21 9.33 0.74
C TYR A 130 -18.54 8.32 -0.36
N ILE A 131 -18.02 8.49 -1.58
CA ILE A 131 -18.39 7.67 -2.74
C ILE A 131 -18.17 6.15 -2.55
N PRO A 132 -16.98 5.66 -2.14
CA PRO A 132 -16.74 4.25 -1.87
C PRO A 132 -17.50 3.79 -0.63
N SER A 133 -17.71 4.63 0.40
CA SER A 133 -18.58 4.29 1.53
C SER A 133 -20.03 4.05 1.11
N ALA A 134 -20.59 4.93 0.28
CA ALA A 134 -21.92 4.76 -0.30
C ALA A 134 -21.97 3.55 -1.24
N SER A 135 -20.93 3.29 -2.02
CA SER A 135 -20.88 2.10 -2.90
C SER A 135 -20.82 0.80 -2.08
N LEU A 136 -20.09 0.80 -0.96
CA LEU A 136 -20.08 -0.33 -0.03
C LEU A 136 -21.45 -0.53 0.60
N ALA A 137 -22.10 0.54 1.05
CA ALA A 137 -23.47 0.51 1.57
C ALA A 137 -24.45 -0.09 0.55
N GLU A 138 -24.40 0.37 -0.70
CA GLU A 138 -25.23 -0.14 -1.81
C GLU A 138 -24.99 -1.64 -2.06
N ARG A 139 -23.74 -2.10 -2.01
CA ARG A 139 -23.37 -3.53 -2.17
C ARG A 139 -23.88 -4.38 -1.01
N GLN A 140 -23.93 -3.81 0.20
CA GLN A 140 -24.46 -4.44 1.42
C GLN A 140 -25.98 -4.27 1.58
N GLY A 141 -26.64 -3.49 0.72
CA GLY A 141 -28.07 -3.18 0.85
C GLY A 141 -28.40 -2.31 2.08
N LEU A 142 -27.43 -1.53 2.55
CA LEU A 142 -27.55 -0.67 3.73
C LEU A 142 -27.84 0.79 3.35
N PRO A 143 -28.69 1.50 4.11
CA PRO A 143 -28.93 2.91 3.86
C PRO A 143 -27.81 3.79 4.44
N MET A 144 -27.55 4.89 3.73
CA MET A 144 -26.74 6.00 4.21
C MET A 144 -27.65 7.02 4.90
N GLU A 145 -27.20 7.62 6.00
CA GLU A 145 -27.93 8.68 6.71
C GLU A 145 -27.03 9.90 6.97
N TYR A 146 -27.64 11.09 7.04
CA TYR A 146 -26.94 12.30 7.43
C TYR A 146 -26.81 12.37 8.96
N CYS A 147 -25.65 12.80 9.45
CA CYS A 147 -25.54 13.25 10.83
C CYS A 147 -26.21 14.63 10.96
N LYS A 148 -26.93 14.84 12.06
CA LYS A 148 -27.47 16.18 12.36
C LYS A 148 -26.29 17.11 12.68
N PRO A 149 -26.14 18.23 11.96
CA PRO A 149 -25.04 19.15 12.24
C PRO A 149 -25.21 19.73 13.64
N GLU A 150 -24.16 19.65 14.46
CA GLU A 150 -24.10 20.41 15.69
C GLU A 150 -23.91 21.92 15.38
N PRO A 151 -24.46 22.83 16.19
CA PRO A 151 -24.21 24.26 16.01
C PRO A 151 -22.71 24.56 16.14
N SER A 152 -22.12 25.27 15.18
CA SER A 152 -20.67 25.54 15.21
C SER A 152 -20.33 26.60 16.26
N ASP A 153 -19.36 26.28 17.13
CA ASP A 153 -18.75 27.23 18.08
C ASP A 153 -17.56 28.00 17.44
N SER A 154 -17.53 28.12 16.12
CA SER A 154 -16.34 28.54 15.36
C SER A 154 -15.97 30.02 15.62
N SER A 155 -14.88 30.22 16.37
CA SER A 155 -14.16 31.49 16.53
C SER A 155 -13.06 31.64 15.45
N HIS A 156 -13.46 31.69 14.17
CA HIS A 156 -12.50 31.99 13.10
C HIS A 156 -12.23 33.49 13.01
N PRO A 157 -10.96 33.95 13.04
CA PRO A 157 -10.64 35.38 12.92
C PRO A 157 -10.93 35.97 11.53
N ALA A 158 -11.06 35.13 10.48
CA ALA A 158 -11.29 35.55 9.08
C ALA A 158 -12.65 35.14 8.49
N GLY A 159 -13.44 34.32 9.19
CA GLY A 159 -14.70 33.75 8.67
C GLY A 159 -14.52 32.66 7.60
N PRO A 160 -15.52 31.78 7.37
CA PRO A 160 -15.44 30.69 6.40
C PRO A 160 -15.59 31.16 4.94
N ILE A 161 -14.95 30.45 4.00
CA ILE A 161 -15.11 30.61 2.55
C ILE A 161 -16.53 30.20 2.18
N LYS A 162 -17.31 31.15 1.63
CA LYS A 162 -18.69 30.91 1.21
C LYS A 162 -18.76 30.45 -0.24
N LEU A 163 -19.11 29.20 -0.47
CA LEU A 163 -19.28 28.64 -1.79
C LEU A 163 -20.75 28.71 -2.23
N HIS A 164 -20.99 29.51 -3.26
CA HIS A 164 -22.30 29.66 -3.89
C HIS A 164 -22.46 28.65 -5.03
N LEU A 165 -23.12 27.53 -4.76
CA LEU A 165 -23.39 26.49 -5.76
C LEU A 165 -24.73 26.75 -6.47
N GLU A 166 -24.81 27.82 -7.26
CA GLU A 166 -26.07 28.24 -7.94
C GLU A 166 -26.59 27.18 -8.92
N TYR A 167 -25.68 26.43 -9.56
CA TYR A 167 -26.04 25.33 -10.46
C TYR A 167 -26.62 24.11 -9.72
N ALA A 168 -26.38 24.00 -8.41
CA ALA A 168 -26.69 22.81 -7.65
C ALA A 168 -28.16 22.79 -7.24
N LYS A 169 -28.75 21.59 -7.23
CA LYS A 169 -30.07 21.37 -6.63
C LYS A 169 -29.95 21.31 -5.11
N VAL A 170 -31.08 21.43 -4.41
CA VAL A 170 -31.15 21.28 -2.93
C VAL A 170 -30.44 20.02 -2.45
N GLN A 171 -30.69 18.87 -3.09
CA GLN A 171 -30.03 17.59 -2.78
C GLN A 171 -28.50 17.61 -2.84
N GLU A 172 -27.94 18.26 -3.86
CA GLU A 172 -26.49 18.37 -4.02
C GLU A 172 -25.89 19.34 -3.01
N ARG A 173 -26.57 20.45 -2.72
CA ARG A 173 -26.16 21.38 -1.66
C ARG A 173 -26.20 20.73 -0.29
N THR A 174 -27.26 19.96 0.02
CA THR A 174 -27.35 19.18 1.26
C THR A 174 -26.16 18.25 1.39
N TRP A 175 -25.86 17.49 0.34
CA TRP A 175 -24.73 16.55 0.34
C TRP A 175 -23.39 17.26 0.56
N TRP A 176 -23.10 18.33 -0.20
CA TRP A 176 -21.87 19.10 0.01
C TRP A 176 -21.78 19.68 1.42
N ARG A 177 -22.92 20.13 1.98
CA ARG A 177 -22.96 20.65 3.35
C ARG A 177 -22.69 19.58 4.40
N ALA A 178 -23.10 18.34 4.16
CA ALA A 178 -22.72 17.21 5.00
C ALA A 178 -21.24 16.84 4.83
N VAL A 179 -20.72 16.85 3.60
CA VAL A 179 -19.31 16.52 3.31
C VAL A 179 -18.33 17.48 3.99
N VAL A 180 -18.68 18.78 4.09
CA VAL A 180 -17.84 19.79 4.75
C VAL A 180 -18.21 20.06 6.21
N ALA A 181 -19.21 19.35 6.75
CA ALA A 181 -19.64 19.53 8.13
C ALA A 181 -18.50 19.20 9.10
N GLN A 182 -18.39 19.97 10.18
CA GLN A 182 -17.49 19.63 11.27
C GLN A 182 -17.94 18.33 11.95
N GLY A 183 -16.98 17.44 12.23
CA GLY A 183 -17.23 16.10 12.74
C GLY A 183 -17.58 15.11 11.63
N VAL A 184 -18.45 14.16 11.94
CA VAL A 184 -18.94 13.16 10.98
C VAL A 184 -20.22 13.71 10.34
N GLY A 185 -20.23 13.83 9.01
CA GLY A 185 -21.39 14.38 8.28
C GLY A 185 -22.42 13.34 7.84
N TRP A 186 -22.03 12.07 7.81
CA TRP A 186 -22.84 10.95 7.32
C TRP A 186 -22.36 9.64 7.93
N PHE A 187 -23.23 8.63 7.98
CA PHE A 187 -22.91 7.32 8.53
C PHE A 187 -23.73 6.21 7.85
N LEU A 188 -23.33 4.96 8.10
CA LEU A 188 -24.06 3.76 7.69
C LEU A 188 -25.08 3.43 8.77
N ALA A 189 -26.36 3.26 8.42
CA ALA A 189 -27.41 3.05 9.43
C ALA A 189 -27.33 1.69 10.17
N ALA A 190 -26.52 0.75 9.67
CA ALA A 190 -26.35 -0.56 10.30
C ALA A 190 -25.26 -0.53 11.38
N ASN A 191 -25.70 -0.65 12.63
CA ASN A 191 -24.94 -0.72 13.88
C ASN A 191 -23.97 0.44 14.15
N LEU A 192 -24.21 1.13 15.27
CA LEU A 192 -23.60 2.41 15.63
C LEU A 192 -22.14 2.34 16.10
N GLU A 193 -21.57 1.13 16.27
CA GLU A 193 -20.23 0.96 16.85
C GLU A 193 -19.11 0.96 15.80
N GLU A 194 -19.41 0.64 14.54
CA GLU A 194 -18.40 0.56 13.49
C GLU A 194 -18.74 1.42 12.28
N VAL A 195 -17.70 1.99 11.66
CA VAL A 195 -17.83 2.91 10.54
C VAL A 195 -17.25 2.33 9.25
N SER A 196 -17.58 2.98 8.13
CA SER A 196 -16.96 2.66 6.84
C SER A 196 -15.43 2.83 6.89
N PRO A 197 -14.63 2.01 6.17
CA PRO A 197 -13.18 2.16 6.09
C PRO A 197 -12.72 3.55 5.63
N TRP A 198 -13.52 4.22 4.80
CA TRP A 198 -13.27 5.58 4.33
C TRP A 198 -13.95 6.67 5.16
N ALA A 199 -14.62 6.34 6.27
CA ALA A 199 -15.28 7.35 7.10
C ALA A 199 -14.27 8.36 7.64
N LEU A 200 -14.64 9.64 7.52
CA LEU A 200 -13.87 10.79 7.97
C LEU A 200 -14.63 11.54 9.07
N SER A 201 -13.87 12.05 10.04
CA SER A 201 -14.32 13.07 10.99
C SER A 201 -13.54 14.35 10.69
N MET A 202 -14.22 15.34 10.14
CA MET A 202 -13.58 16.57 9.66
C MET A 202 -13.38 17.54 10.82
N SER A 203 -12.19 18.12 10.95
CA SER A 203 -12.08 19.43 11.58
C SER A 203 -12.82 20.46 10.73
N ASP A 204 -13.00 21.66 11.26
CA ASP A 204 -13.53 22.75 10.46
C ASP A 204 -12.63 22.99 9.23
N LEU A 205 -13.19 22.80 8.03
CA LEU A 205 -12.53 23.06 6.74
C LEU A 205 -12.48 24.55 6.40
N GLY A 206 -13.17 25.40 7.16
CA GLY A 206 -13.32 26.82 6.87
C GLY A 206 -14.13 27.06 5.60
N VAL A 207 -15.05 26.17 5.24
CA VAL A 207 -15.88 26.26 4.03
C VAL A 207 -17.36 26.11 4.39
N ASP A 208 -18.19 27.03 3.89
CA ASP A 208 -19.65 27.00 4.06
C ASP A 208 -20.34 26.91 2.68
N ILE A 209 -21.32 26.02 2.60
CA ILE A 209 -22.12 25.80 1.38
C ILE A 209 -23.39 26.64 1.46
N VAL A 210 -23.45 27.70 0.66
CA VAL A 210 -24.57 28.65 0.68
C VAL A 210 -25.75 28.12 -0.11
N GLY A 211 -26.94 28.21 0.50
CA GLY A 211 -28.22 28.01 -0.16
C GLY A 211 -29.19 27.15 0.66
N GLN A 212 -30.36 26.90 0.08
CA GLN A 212 -31.34 25.99 0.67
C GLN A 212 -30.87 24.54 0.61
N VAL A 213 -31.17 23.83 1.69
CA VAL A 213 -30.79 22.45 2.00
C VAL A 213 -31.96 21.75 2.70
N ASP A 214 -31.93 20.43 2.63
CA ASP A 214 -32.96 19.56 3.21
C ASP A 214 -32.29 18.25 3.64
N PHE A 215 -32.06 18.10 4.95
CA PHE A 215 -31.46 16.91 5.56
C PHE A 215 -32.47 15.80 5.84
N GLU A 216 -33.77 16.04 5.60
CA GLU A 216 -34.81 15.00 5.71
C GLU A 216 -34.80 14.08 4.48
N GLN A 217 -34.15 14.51 3.39
CA GLN A 217 -33.93 13.67 2.20
C GLN A 217 -32.75 12.71 2.42
N PRO A 218 -32.80 11.50 1.83
CA PRO A 218 -31.71 10.56 1.93
C PRO A 218 -30.44 11.10 1.24
N PRO A 219 -29.24 10.78 1.77
CA PRO A 219 -27.98 10.99 1.08
C PRO A 219 -27.95 10.39 -0.34
N PRO A 220 -27.18 10.97 -1.28
CA PRO A 220 -27.12 10.48 -2.66
C PRO A 220 -26.44 9.11 -2.77
N THR A 221 -26.83 8.34 -3.77
CA THR A 221 -26.07 7.13 -4.19
C THR A 221 -24.63 7.47 -4.59
N ALA A 222 -23.72 6.49 -4.57
CA ALA A 222 -22.33 6.63 -5.00
C ALA A 222 -22.23 7.26 -6.40
N ARG A 223 -23.08 6.82 -7.34
CA ARG A 223 -23.13 7.36 -8.71
C ARG A 223 -23.61 8.81 -8.76
N GLN A 224 -24.60 9.18 -7.95
CA GLN A 224 -25.08 10.55 -7.86
C GLN A 224 -24.01 11.46 -7.24
N ALA A 225 -23.41 11.05 -6.13
CA ALA A 225 -22.30 11.78 -5.49
C ALA A 225 -21.11 11.99 -6.44
N ALA A 226 -20.73 10.96 -7.21
CA ALA A 226 -19.68 11.08 -8.22
C ALA A 226 -20.05 12.08 -9.34
N THR A 227 -21.33 12.14 -9.73
CA THR A 227 -21.83 13.16 -10.67
C THR A 227 -21.77 14.58 -10.06
N TYR A 228 -22.04 14.71 -8.77
CA TYR A 228 -21.97 15.97 -8.04
C TYR A 228 -20.51 16.46 -7.96
N LEU A 229 -19.59 15.55 -7.64
CA LEU A 229 -18.14 15.78 -7.64
C LEU A 229 -17.62 16.24 -9.01
N ALA A 230 -18.04 15.57 -10.10
CA ALA A 230 -17.65 15.96 -11.46
C ALA A 230 -18.12 17.37 -11.85
N ARG A 231 -19.32 17.77 -11.42
CA ARG A 231 -19.84 19.12 -11.66
C ARG A 231 -19.10 20.16 -10.84
N PHE A 232 -18.77 19.86 -9.58
CA PHE A 232 -17.95 20.72 -8.73
C PHE A 232 -16.56 20.95 -9.33
N CYS A 233 -15.87 19.87 -9.74
CA CYS A 233 -14.57 19.98 -10.42
C CYS A 233 -14.64 20.86 -11.67
N HIS A 234 -15.73 20.79 -12.42
CA HIS A 234 -15.92 21.62 -13.60
C HIS A 234 -16.21 23.09 -13.28
N ALA A 235 -17.07 23.36 -12.28
CA ALA A 235 -17.44 24.72 -11.88
C ALA A 235 -16.24 25.51 -11.33
N PHE A 236 -15.30 24.84 -10.69
CA PHE A 236 -14.09 25.45 -10.11
C PHE A 236 -12.82 25.12 -10.90
N SER A 237 -12.91 24.54 -12.10
CA SER A 237 -11.76 24.21 -12.95
C SER A 237 -10.66 23.39 -12.23
N LEU A 238 -11.05 22.43 -11.39
CA LEU A 238 -10.12 21.66 -10.53
C LEU A 238 -9.32 20.58 -11.27
N GLY A 239 -9.56 20.38 -12.57
CA GLY A 239 -8.72 19.52 -13.43
C GLY A 239 -8.43 18.14 -12.84
N ASN A 240 -7.13 17.82 -12.71
CA ASN A 240 -6.59 16.55 -12.22
C ASN A 240 -6.62 16.41 -10.69
N GLN A 241 -7.03 17.44 -9.94
CA GLN A 241 -7.20 17.34 -8.48
C GLN A 241 -8.21 16.26 -8.09
N SER A 242 -9.19 15.96 -8.95
CA SER A 242 -10.16 14.89 -8.69
C SER A 242 -9.50 13.51 -8.58
N SER A 243 -8.58 13.16 -9.50
CA SER A 243 -7.90 11.88 -9.48
C SER A 243 -6.82 11.83 -8.38
N ALA A 244 -6.16 12.95 -8.10
CA ALA A 244 -5.25 13.08 -6.97
C ALA A 244 -5.97 12.89 -5.61
N ALA A 245 -7.15 13.52 -5.45
CA ALA A 245 -7.99 13.37 -4.28
C ALA A 245 -8.58 11.96 -4.15
N LEU A 246 -8.88 11.28 -5.26
CA LEU A 246 -9.24 9.87 -5.22
C LEU A 246 -8.08 9.04 -4.67
N ALA A 247 -6.84 9.25 -5.15
CA ALA A 247 -5.67 8.53 -4.64
C ALA A 247 -5.48 8.71 -3.12
N ALA A 248 -5.68 9.93 -2.62
CA ALA A 248 -5.66 10.22 -1.18
C ALA A 248 -6.82 9.55 -0.43
N ALA A 249 -8.04 9.55 -0.99
CA ALA A 249 -9.15 8.82 -0.38
C ALA A 249 -8.88 7.31 -0.30
N LEU A 250 -8.24 6.72 -1.32
CA LEU A 250 -7.88 5.31 -1.33
C LEU A 250 -6.78 4.94 -0.32
N SER A 251 -5.96 5.90 0.12
CA SER A 251 -4.95 5.64 1.17
C SER A 251 -5.52 5.71 2.59
N ILE A 252 -6.74 6.24 2.79
CA ILE A 252 -7.36 6.38 4.13
C ILE A 252 -7.33 5.08 4.95
N PRO A 253 -7.72 3.91 4.42
CA PRO A 253 -7.65 2.67 5.18
C PRO A 253 -6.23 2.30 5.60
N LEU A 254 -5.23 2.50 4.74
CA LEU A 254 -3.83 2.25 5.07
C LEU A 254 -3.33 3.16 6.20
N HIS A 255 -3.72 4.44 6.21
CA HIS A 255 -3.42 5.33 7.33
C HIS A 255 -4.03 4.81 8.63
N ALA A 256 -5.29 4.34 8.59
CA ALA A 256 -6.00 3.84 9.77
C ALA A 256 -5.37 2.56 10.37
N THR A 257 -4.80 1.69 9.54
CA THR A 257 -4.21 0.42 10.01
C THR A 257 -2.83 0.57 10.66
N MET A 258 -2.20 1.75 10.59
CA MET A 258 -0.91 1.99 11.26
C MET A 258 -1.01 1.98 12.79
N ILE A 259 -2.19 2.31 13.35
CA ILE A 259 -2.44 2.30 14.80
C ILE A 259 -3.82 1.69 15.05
N ALA A 260 -3.86 0.36 15.22
CA ALA A 260 -5.11 -0.40 15.27
C ALA A 260 -6.11 0.00 16.39
N TRP A 261 -5.66 0.75 17.40
CA TRP A 261 -6.46 1.05 18.60
C TRP A 261 -6.67 2.55 18.86
N ALA A 262 -6.24 3.44 17.95
CA ALA A 262 -6.38 4.87 18.14
C ALA A 262 -6.90 5.55 16.86
N PRO A 263 -7.71 6.62 16.98
CA PRO A 263 -8.07 7.44 15.85
C PRO A 263 -6.81 8.00 15.18
N VAL A 264 -6.65 7.72 13.90
CA VAL A 264 -5.55 8.29 13.09
C VAL A 264 -5.97 9.65 12.57
N THR A 265 -5.03 10.60 12.56
CA THR A 265 -5.22 11.92 11.96
C THR A 265 -4.46 11.99 10.64
N ILE A 266 -5.12 12.47 9.59
CA ILE A 266 -4.51 12.93 8.34
C ILE A 266 -4.66 14.44 8.22
N GLU A 267 -3.75 15.07 7.47
CA GLU A 267 -3.79 16.50 7.21
C GLU A 267 -3.96 16.74 5.71
N LEU A 268 -4.95 17.54 5.33
CA LEU A 268 -5.22 17.89 3.94
C LEU A 268 -4.85 19.34 3.64
N PRO A 269 -4.46 19.68 2.40
CA PRO A 269 -4.17 21.06 2.02
C PRO A 269 -5.37 21.98 2.23
N ALA A 270 -5.10 23.19 2.73
CA ALA A 270 -6.14 24.18 2.97
C ALA A 270 -6.87 24.54 1.65
N PRO A 271 -8.22 24.52 1.62
CA PRO A 271 -8.96 24.87 0.43
C PRO A 271 -8.77 26.35 0.07
N SER A 272 -8.70 26.64 -1.23
CA SER A 272 -8.61 28.01 -1.75
C SER A 272 -9.48 28.12 -2.99
N PHE A 273 -10.39 29.09 -3.03
CA PHE A 273 -11.29 29.29 -4.17
C PHE A 273 -11.31 30.75 -4.60
N ALA A 274 -10.85 31.01 -5.82
CA ALA A 274 -11.19 32.19 -6.61
C ALA A 274 -12.63 32.07 -7.17
N LEU A 275 -13.13 33.17 -7.75
CA LEU A 275 -14.47 33.23 -8.36
C LEU A 275 -14.73 32.02 -9.30
N PRO A 276 -15.94 31.43 -9.28
CA PRO A 276 -16.25 30.24 -10.05
C PRO A 276 -16.17 30.50 -11.57
N ALA A 277 -15.68 29.51 -12.33
CA ALA A 277 -15.68 29.56 -13.79
C ALA A 277 -17.08 29.17 -14.29
N ILE A 278 -17.92 30.16 -14.58
CA ILE A 278 -19.32 29.91 -14.95
C ILE A 278 -19.41 29.40 -16.40
N ASN A 279 -19.43 28.06 -16.56
CA ASN A 279 -20.11 27.37 -17.66
C ASN A 279 -20.33 25.88 -17.33
N THR A 280 -21.31 25.54 -16.49
CA THR A 280 -21.54 24.13 -16.10
C THR A 280 -22.34 23.38 -17.17
N ARG A 281 -21.68 22.65 -18.07
CA ARG A 281 -22.36 21.62 -18.88
C ARG A 281 -22.75 20.42 -17.99
N ARG A 282 -23.81 19.69 -18.36
CA ARG A 282 -24.11 18.37 -17.76
C ARG A 282 -22.92 17.45 -18.01
N ARG A 283 -22.12 17.16 -16.99
CA ARG A 283 -21.07 16.14 -17.06
C ARG A 283 -21.60 14.82 -16.53
N THR A 284 -21.10 13.75 -17.15
CA THR A 284 -21.24 12.39 -16.67
C THR A 284 -20.33 12.16 -15.46
N VAL A 285 -20.52 11.01 -14.82
CA VAL A 285 -19.66 10.49 -13.77
C VAL A 285 -18.16 10.49 -14.18
N PRO A 286 -17.21 10.75 -13.27
CA PRO A 286 -15.77 10.66 -13.56
C PRO A 286 -15.40 9.30 -14.16
N PRO A 287 -14.44 9.24 -15.10
CA PRO A 287 -13.97 7.96 -15.66
C PRO A 287 -13.54 6.95 -14.58
N ASP A 288 -12.86 7.44 -13.54
CA ASP A 288 -12.40 6.63 -12.40
C ASP A 288 -13.51 5.89 -11.67
N PHE A 289 -14.74 6.40 -11.69
CA PHE A 289 -15.87 5.71 -11.06
C PHE A 289 -16.20 4.38 -11.73
N GLN A 290 -15.91 4.23 -13.03
CA GLN A 290 -16.11 2.96 -13.72
C GLN A 290 -15.20 1.86 -13.17
N LEU A 291 -14.08 2.26 -12.58
CA LEU A 291 -13.07 1.38 -11.98
C LEU A 291 -13.20 1.30 -10.44
N LEU A 292 -14.24 1.92 -9.86
CA LEU A 292 -14.39 2.06 -8.41
C LEU A 292 -14.33 0.72 -7.68
N GLY A 293 -14.92 -0.35 -8.23
CA GLY A 293 -14.86 -1.68 -7.62
C GLY A 293 -13.44 -2.22 -7.45
N TYR A 294 -12.55 -1.96 -8.42
CA TYR A 294 -11.14 -2.36 -8.35
C TYR A 294 -10.36 -1.48 -7.36
N TYR A 295 -10.60 -0.17 -7.39
CA TYR A 295 -9.99 0.76 -6.45
C TYR A 295 -10.40 0.48 -5.00
N MET A 296 -11.66 0.11 -4.76
CA MET A 296 -12.14 -0.29 -3.44
C MET A 296 -11.40 -1.54 -2.95
N THR A 297 -11.24 -2.58 -3.79
CA THR A 297 -10.44 -3.75 -3.41
C THR A 297 -9.01 -3.35 -3.04
N LEU A 298 -8.35 -2.52 -3.85
CA LEU A 298 -6.99 -2.08 -3.59
C LEU A 298 -6.87 -1.34 -2.25
N SER A 299 -7.80 -0.41 -2.01
CA SER A 299 -7.83 0.42 -0.82
C SER A 299 -8.09 -0.38 0.46
N LEU A 300 -8.98 -1.37 0.41
CA LEU A 300 -9.29 -2.23 1.56
C LEU A 300 -8.20 -3.28 1.81
N SER A 301 -7.49 -3.72 0.78
CA SER A 301 -6.36 -4.64 0.90
C SER A 301 -5.07 -3.89 1.21
N THR A 302 -4.92 -3.42 2.44
CA THR A 302 -3.71 -2.72 2.91
C THR A 302 -2.44 -3.57 2.81
N TRP A 303 -2.58 -4.89 2.91
CA TRP A 303 -1.52 -5.88 2.63
C TRP A 303 -1.12 -5.95 1.15
N ALA A 304 -1.89 -5.34 0.23
CA ALA A 304 -1.52 -5.19 -1.18
C ALA A 304 -1.10 -3.77 -1.53
N LEU A 305 -1.85 -2.76 -1.08
CA LEU A 305 -1.56 -1.34 -1.32
C LEU A 305 -0.24 -0.93 -0.68
N GLY A 306 0.00 -1.36 0.56
CA GLY A 306 1.24 -1.10 1.29
C GLY A 306 2.46 -1.62 0.54
N PRO A 307 2.62 -2.93 0.32
CA PRO A 307 3.84 -3.46 -0.29
C PRO A 307 4.11 -2.87 -1.69
N SER A 308 3.04 -2.49 -2.41
CA SER A 308 3.14 -1.77 -3.68
C SER A 308 3.81 -0.40 -3.53
N LEU A 309 3.47 0.39 -2.50
CA LEU A 309 4.14 1.67 -2.21
C LEU A 309 5.64 1.50 -1.93
N TRP A 310 6.02 0.51 -1.10
CA TRP A 310 7.42 0.28 -0.70
C TRP A 310 8.28 -0.35 -1.79
N SER A 311 7.66 -0.90 -2.85
CA SER A 311 8.36 -1.48 -4.01
C SER A 311 9.38 -0.52 -4.65
N VAL A 312 9.17 0.80 -4.55
CA VAL A 312 10.08 1.81 -5.11
C VAL A 312 11.49 1.73 -4.54
N PHE A 313 11.64 1.20 -3.33
CA PHE A 313 12.92 1.08 -2.63
C PHE A 313 13.66 -0.23 -2.92
N TRP A 314 13.01 -1.16 -3.61
CA TRP A 314 13.57 -2.48 -3.94
C TRP A 314 14.11 -2.52 -5.37
N GLU A 315 15.14 -3.34 -5.58
CA GLU A 315 15.73 -3.57 -6.91
C GLU A 315 16.09 -5.06 -7.10
N PRO A 316 15.63 -5.72 -8.18
CA PRO A 316 15.76 -7.16 -8.40
C PRO A 316 17.16 -7.74 -8.40
N ASP A 317 18.17 -6.99 -8.84
CA ASP A 317 19.54 -7.50 -9.01
C ASP A 317 20.47 -7.19 -7.83
N VAL A 318 19.95 -6.53 -6.79
CA VAL A 318 20.70 -6.27 -5.56
C VAL A 318 20.46 -7.42 -4.57
N PRO A 319 21.49 -8.18 -4.19
CA PRO A 319 21.33 -9.24 -3.20
C PRO A 319 21.17 -8.69 -1.78
N CYS A 320 20.68 -9.52 -0.86
CA CYS A 320 20.37 -9.13 0.51
C CYS A 320 21.58 -8.59 1.29
N ASP A 321 22.80 -9.05 1.01
CA ASP A 321 24.05 -8.57 1.61
C ASP A 321 24.46 -7.17 1.12
N LEU A 322 23.84 -6.67 0.06
CA LEU A 322 24.06 -5.33 -0.50
C LEU A 322 22.81 -4.44 -0.43
N ALA A 323 21.76 -4.87 0.29
CA ALA A 323 20.54 -4.08 0.45
C ALA A 323 20.82 -2.68 1.01
N GLY A 324 21.68 -2.55 2.02
CA GLY A 324 22.02 -1.26 2.62
C GLY A 324 22.79 -0.35 1.68
N ALA A 325 23.61 -0.92 0.80
CA ALA A 325 24.32 -0.19 -0.24
C ALA A 325 23.36 0.44 -1.24
N TRP A 326 22.18 -0.17 -1.44
CA TRP A 326 21.12 0.38 -2.27
C TRP A 326 20.24 1.39 -1.54
N THR A 327 19.81 1.11 -0.30
CA THR A 327 18.82 1.95 0.40
C THR A 327 19.41 3.21 1.04
N ALA A 328 20.67 3.19 1.49
CA ALA A 328 21.28 4.33 2.19
C ALA A 328 21.37 5.61 1.31
N PRO A 329 21.74 5.53 0.02
CA PRO A 329 21.66 6.70 -0.88
C PRO A 329 20.23 7.25 -1.01
N ILE A 330 19.21 6.39 -1.03
CA ILE A 330 17.81 6.82 -1.11
C ILE A 330 17.43 7.63 0.13
N ALA A 331 17.81 7.16 1.33
CA ALA A 331 17.57 7.89 2.57
C ALA A 331 18.22 9.27 2.52
N THR A 332 19.48 9.34 2.06
CA THR A 332 20.24 10.60 1.95
C THR A 332 19.54 11.60 1.03
N VAL A 333 18.97 11.15 -0.09
CA VAL A 333 18.27 12.01 -1.04
C VAL A 333 16.91 12.47 -0.51
N LEU A 334 16.16 11.59 0.16
CA LEU A 334 14.81 11.90 0.63
C LEU A 334 14.77 12.66 1.96
N GLN A 335 15.80 12.50 2.79
CA GLN A 335 15.83 13.04 4.15
C GLN A 335 15.56 14.56 4.22
N PRO A 336 16.20 15.42 3.42
CA PRO A 336 15.95 16.86 3.48
C PRO A 336 14.47 17.21 3.22
N ALA A 337 13.88 16.66 2.16
CA ALA A 337 12.49 16.93 1.81
C ALA A 337 11.50 16.43 2.87
N ILE A 338 11.77 15.28 3.50
CA ILE A 338 10.93 14.73 4.57
C ILE A 338 11.06 15.57 5.86
N GLU A 339 12.28 15.98 6.23
CA GLU A 339 12.53 16.77 7.44
C GLU A 339 11.99 18.20 7.33
N GLU A 340 12.06 18.80 6.14
CA GLU A 340 11.52 20.13 5.81
C GLU A 340 10.00 20.12 5.53
N GLU A 341 9.36 18.95 5.56
CA GLU A 341 7.93 18.76 5.25
C GLU A 341 7.52 19.22 3.84
N ASP A 342 8.45 19.13 2.88
CA ASP A 342 8.21 19.34 1.45
C ASP A 342 7.69 18.04 0.81
N LEU A 343 6.46 17.69 1.17
CA LEU A 343 5.75 16.51 0.69
C LEU A 343 5.45 16.60 -0.82
N GLU A 344 5.39 17.81 -1.36
CA GLU A 344 5.24 18.03 -2.79
C GLU A 344 6.49 17.59 -3.54
N LEU A 345 7.69 17.97 -3.06
CA LEU A 345 8.95 17.48 -3.59
C LEU A 345 9.07 15.96 -3.44
N VAL A 346 8.68 15.39 -2.30
CA VAL A 346 8.67 13.92 -2.11
C VAL A 346 7.79 13.24 -3.16
N ALA A 347 6.57 13.74 -3.40
CA ALA A 347 5.69 13.20 -4.44
C ALA A 347 6.29 13.35 -5.85
N LYS A 348 6.95 14.48 -6.14
CA LYS A 348 7.65 14.71 -7.41
C LYS A 348 8.84 13.77 -7.60
N ILE A 349 9.58 13.43 -6.54
CA ILE A 349 10.68 12.44 -6.60
C ILE A 349 10.13 11.06 -7.02
N PHE A 350 9.00 10.65 -6.47
CA PHE A 350 8.36 9.37 -6.81
C PHE A 350 7.58 9.37 -8.14
N SER A 351 7.44 10.53 -8.80
CA SER A 351 6.59 10.69 -10.00
C SER A 351 6.97 9.82 -11.21
N SER A 352 8.23 9.38 -11.25
CA SER A 352 8.76 8.48 -12.30
C SER A 352 8.41 7.01 -12.09
N THR A 353 7.86 6.65 -10.92
CA THR A 353 7.51 5.28 -10.57
C THR A 353 6.09 4.92 -11.02
N ARG A 354 5.79 3.62 -11.14
CA ARG A 354 4.42 3.17 -11.45
C ARG A 354 3.43 3.46 -10.31
N VAL A 355 3.90 3.50 -9.08
CA VAL A 355 3.11 3.81 -7.88
C VAL A 355 3.04 5.31 -7.57
N ALA A 356 3.49 6.17 -8.49
CA ALA A 356 3.40 7.62 -8.34
C ALA A 356 2.02 8.13 -7.88
N PRO A 357 0.88 7.61 -8.38
CA PRO A 357 -0.43 8.03 -7.89
C PRO A 357 -0.67 7.70 -6.42
N LEU A 358 -0.23 6.53 -5.96
CA LEU A 358 -0.41 6.12 -4.56
C LEU A 358 0.46 7.00 -3.64
N TRP A 359 1.69 7.29 -4.03
CA TRP A 359 2.56 8.20 -3.27
C TRP A 359 2.04 9.63 -3.24
N LEU A 360 1.45 10.14 -4.33
CA LEU A 360 0.74 11.42 -4.31
C LEU A 360 -0.42 11.39 -3.31
N GLY A 361 -1.22 10.33 -3.31
CA GLY A 361 -2.31 10.16 -2.36
C GLY A 361 -1.85 10.18 -0.89
N VAL A 362 -0.74 9.50 -0.58
CA VAL A 362 -0.13 9.53 0.76
C VAL A 362 0.40 10.91 1.11
N ALA A 363 1.09 11.59 0.18
CA ALA A 363 1.65 12.92 0.41
C ALA A 363 0.57 13.98 0.66
N LEU A 364 -0.57 13.88 -0.03
CA LEU A 364 -1.73 14.76 0.17
C LEU A 364 -2.41 14.58 1.53
N CYS A 365 -2.24 13.42 2.18
CA CYS A 365 -2.72 13.15 3.54
C CYS A 365 -1.76 13.67 4.63
N GLY A 366 -0.72 14.40 4.26
CA GLY A 366 0.17 15.12 5.16
C GLY A 366 1.27 14.26 5.78
N ARG A 367 1.98 14.84 6.74
CA ARG A 367 3.06 14.18 7.49
C ARG A 367 2.44 13.19 8.49
N GLY A 368 2.15 11.99 8.01
CA GLY A 368 1.64 10.89 8.83
C GLY A 368 2.67 9.77 9.04
N GLY A 369 2.30 8.78 9.84
CA GLY A 369 3.18 7.65 10.17
C GLY A 369 3.73 6.88 8.96
N ILE A 370 3.04 6.89 7.81
CA ILE A 370 3.55 6.31 6.56
C ILE A 370 4.76 7.09 6.05
N VAL A 371 4.69 8.42 5.95
CA VAL A 371 5.80 9.26 5.50
C VAL A 371 6.98 9.15 6.48
N GLU A 372 6.69 9.18 7.78
CA GLU A 372 7.72 9.03 8.83
C GLU A 372 8.40 7.65 8.79
N SER A 373 7.68 6.61 8.35
CA SER A 373 8.22 5.27 8.22
C SER A 373 9.24 5.11 7.09
N ILE A 374 9.28 6.03 6.11
CA ILE A 374 10.20 5.94 4.95
C ILE A 374 11.66 5.90 5.41
N LEU A 375 12.09 6.87 6.22
CA LEU A 375 13.48 6.93 6.68
C LEU A 375 13.81 5.78 7.62
N SER A 376 12.86 5.38 8.48
CA SER A 376 13.03 4.20 9.35
C SER A 376 13.21 2.91 8.54
N PHE A 377 12.41 2.72 7.48
CA PHE A 377 12.56 1.60 6.56
C PHE A 377 13.92 1.62 5.85
N LEU A 378 14.32 2.77 5.27
CA LEU A 378 15.55 2.87 4.49
C LEU A 378 16.84 2.74 5.33
N THR A 379 16.79 3.17 6.59
CA THR A 379 17.97 3.20 7.49
C THR A 379 18.05 2.02 8.46
N LYS A 380 16.93 1.34 8.73
CA LYS A 380 16.87 0.22 9.70
C LYS A 380 16.26 -1.06 9.15
N LEU A 381 15.66 -1.03 7.94
CA LEU A 381 14.75 -2.09 7.48
C LEU A 381 13.73 -2.47 8.55
N HIS A 382 13.13 -1.46 9.17
CA HIS A 382 12.06 -1.72 10.13
C HIS A 382 10.92 -2.45 9.41
N ASP A 383 10.55 -3.62 9.92
CA ASP A 383 9.49 -4.43 9.37
C ASP A 383 8.13 -3.81 9.73
N TYR A 384 7.44 -3.28 8.73
CA TYR A 384 6.06 -2.87 8.84
C TYR A 384 5.19 -3.97 8.23
N PRO A 385 4.05 -4.36 8.84
CA PRO A 385 3.15 -5.36 8.28
C PRO A 385 2.81 -5.12 6.80
N PHE A 386 2.69 -3.85 6.42
CA PHE A 386 2.33 -3.40 5.08
C PHE A 386 3.54 -3.08 4.19
N SER A 387 4.79 -3.33 4.61
CA SER A 387 5.97 -3.26 3.73
C SER A 387 6.43 -4.63 3.23
N ARG A 388 5.85 -5.71 3.74
CA ARG A 388 6.25 -7.09 3.40
C ARG A 388 5.80 -7.44 1.99
N PRO A 389 6.69 -7.93 1.11
CA PRO A 389 6.31 -8.34 -0.24
C PRO A 389 5.18 -9.36 -0.25
N ASP A 390 4.31 -9.27 -1.24
CA ASP A 390 3.18 -10.17 -1.39
C ASP A 390 2.93 -10.49 -2.87
N ILE A 391 2.85 -11.79 -3.20
CA ILE A 391 2.76 -12.22 -4.60
C ILE A 391 1.42 -11.82 -5.23
N ASP A 392 0.35 -11.78 -4.43
CA ASP A 392 -0.97 -11.35 -4.90
C ASP A 392 -0.94 -9.85 -5.14
N ALA A 393 -0.31 -9.08 -4.25
CA ALA A 393 -0.11 -7.64 -4.46
C ALA A 393 0.67 -7.34 -5.73
N ALA A 394 1.74 -8.09 -6.01
CA ALA A 394 2.54 -7.93 -7.23
C ALA A 394 1.72 -8.23 -8.49
N ALA A 395 0.91 -9.30 -8.50
CA ALA A 395 0.00 -9.59 -9.63
C ALA A 395 -1.12 -8.56 -9.77
N TRP A 396 -1.71 -8.14 -8.64
CA TRP A 396 -2.83 -7.21 -8.61
C TRP A 396 -2.45 -5.83 -9.13
N THR A 397 -1.22 -5.39 -8.87
CA THR A 397 -0.74 -4.06 -9.28
C THR A 397 0.19 -4.09 -10.48
N GLY A 398 0.70 -5.27 -10.86
CA GLY A 398 1.72 -5.43 -11.90
C GLY A 398 3.07 -4.84 -11.52
N ILE A 399 3.34 -4.72 -10.21
CA ILE A 399 4.53 -4.10 -9.64
C ILE A 399 5.29 -5.14 -8.80
N PRO A 400 6.44 -5.63 -9.28
CA PRO A 400 7.28 -6.57 -8.53
C PRO A 400 7.76 -5.99 -7.20
N GLN A 401 7.82 -6.83 -6.17
CA GLN A 401 8.17 -6.44 -4.79
C GLN A 401 9.30 -7.29 -4.21
N SER A 402 9.61 -8.43 -4.84
CA SER A 402 10.62 -9.36 -4.36
C SER A 402 11.22 -10.22 -5.46
N PHE A 403 12.29 -10.93 -5.12
CA PHE A 403 12.87 -11.95 -6.00
C PHE A 403 11.88 -13.08 -6.32
N LEU A 404 10.82 -13.29 -5.53
CA LEU A 404 9.78 -14.28 -5.83
C LEU A 404 9.00 -13.92 -7.10
N ASP A 405 8.90 -12.63 -7.43
CA ASP A 405 8.19 -12.12 -8.61
C ASP A 405 9.03 -12.20 -9.89
N ALA A 406 10.34 -12.44 -9.76
CA ALA A 406 11.26 -12.57 -10.88
C ALA A 406 11.24 -13.98 -11.49
N GLN A 407 11.50 -14.07 -12.80
CA GLN A 407 11.64 -15.36 -13.48
C GLN A 407 12.87 -16.12 -12.97
N ARG A 408 12.77 -17.45 -12.93
CA ARG A 408 13.87 -18.32 -12.54
C ARG A 408 15.05 -18.22 -13.49
N THR A 409 16.26 -18.32 -12.94
CA THR A 409 17.45 -18.58 -13.75
C THR A 409 17.59 -20.08 -13.98
N GLN A 410 17.98 -20.50 -15.19
CA GLN A 410 18.16 -21.92 -15.46
C GLN A 410 19.34 -22.50 -14.63
N PRO A 411 19.27 -23.79 -14.23
CA PRO A 411 20.39 -24.46 -13.59
C PRO A 411 21.67 -24.29 -14.41
N SER A 412 22.79 -24.02 -13.73
CA SER A 412 24.05 -23.92 -14.45
C SER A 412 24.47 -25.30 -14.97
N SER A 413 25.14 -25.34 -16.11
CA SER A 413 25.76 -26.56 -16.67
C SER A 413 26.78 -27.24 -15.74
N ARG A 414 27.13 -26.60 -14.61
CA ARG A 414 28.08 -27.07 -13.60
C ARG A 414 27.42 -27.77 -12.40
N GLY A 415 26.14 -28.12 -12.47
CA GLY A 415 25.45 -28.83 -11.37
C GLY A 415 25.22 -27.98 -10.11
N THR A 416 25.15 -26.65 -10.28
CA THR A 416 24.82 -25.72 -9.18
C THR A 416 23.63 -24.84 -9.54
N VAL A 417 22.86 -24.45 -8.53
CA VAL A 417 21.66 -23.62 -8.62
C VAL A 417 21.80 -22.40 -7.70
N THR A 418 21.12 -21.30 -8.03
CA THR A 418 21.18 -20.10 -7.17
C THR A 418 20.35 -20.31 -5.90
N ARG A 419 20.76 -19.72 -4.77
CA ARG A 419 19.92 -19.77 -3.56
C ARG A 419 18.56 -19.10 -3.79
N ALA A 420 18.52 -18.03 -4.59
CA ALA A 420 17.27 -17.35 -4.91
C ALA A 420 16.27 -18.27 -5.63
N ASP A 421 16.72 -19.11 -6.56
CA ASP A 421 15.85 -20.09 -7.22
C ASP A 421 15.40 -21.20 -6.26
N VAL A 422 16.29 -21.69 -5.39
CA VAL A 422 15.93 -22.68 -4.37
C VAL A 422 14.89 -22.11 -3.39
N TRP A 423 15.05 -20.85 -2.98
CA TRP A 423 14.17 -20.18 -2.04
C TRP A 423 12.79 -19.91 -2.67
N ARG A 424 12.77 -19.55 -3.95
CA ARG A 424 11.52 -19.42 -4.71
C ARG A 424 10.80 -20.76 -4.82
N LEU A 425 11.53 -21.84 -5.12
CA LEU A 425 10.98 -23.19 -5.19
C LEU A 425 10.34 -23.63 -3.86
N ARG A 426 10.93 -23.27 -2.72
CA ARG A 426 10.32 -23.54 -1.40
C ARG A 426 8.93 -22.93 -1.28
N HIS A 427 8.76 -21.68 -1.73
CA HIS A 427 7.47 -21.01 -1.72
C HIS A 427 6.49 -21.62 -2.74
N ASP A 428 6.96 -21.90 -3.95
CA ASP A 428 6.13 -22.47 -5.02
C ASP A 428 5.66 -23.89 -4.72
N CYS A 429 6.49 -24.67 -4.03
CA CYS A 429 6.23 -26.03 -3.59
C CYS A 429 5.91 -26.09 -2.09
N HIS A 430 5.40 -25.03 -1.46
CA HIS A 430 5.18 -25.00 -0.01
C HIS A 430 4.28 -26.16 0.49
N ALA A 431 3.40 -26.67 -0.37
CA ALA A 431 2.52 -27.81 -0.09
C ALA A 431 3.26 -29.16 0.04
N GLU A 432 4.49 -29.27 -0.47
CA GLU A 432 5.34 -30.46 -0.31
C GLU A 432 5.97 -30.54 1.09
N TYR A 433 5.90 -29.45 1.87
CA TYR A 433 6.44 -29.38 3.23
C TYR A 433 5.35 -29.59 4.28
N GLN A 434 5.74 -30.17 5.43
CA GLN A 434 4.84 -30.33 6.58
C GLN A 434 4.55 -29.01 7.30
N SER A 435 5.52 -28.08 7.27
CA SER A 435 5.40 -26.72 7.85
C SER A 435 4.77 -25.79 6.83
N ASN A 436 3.92 -24.87 7.30
CA ASN A 436 3.37 -23.80 6.46
C ASN A 436 4.30 -22.56 6.38
N ALA A 437 5.53 -22.64 6.89
CA ALA A 437 6.45 -21.49 6.91
C ALA A 437 6.68 -20.91 5.50
N PHE A 438 6.76 -21.76 4.48
CA PHE A 438 7.02 -21.34 3.10
C PHE A 438 5.78 -20.85 2.34
N SER A 439 4.58 -20.92 2.91
CA SER A 439 3.40 -20.26 2.31
C SER A 439 3.35 -18.76 2.62
N TYR A 440 4.26 -18.27 3.46
CA TYR A 440 4.48 -16.84 3.69
C TYR A 440 5.70 -16.38 2.89
N THR A 441 5.61 -15.16 2.34
CA THR A 441 6.73 -14.47 1.75
C THR A 441 7.77 -14.07 2.81
N PRO A 442 9.04 -13.89 2.43
CA PRO A 442 10.05 -13.33 3.32
C PRO A 442 9.67 -11.89 3.69
N ALA A 443 10.16 -11.41 4.84
CA ALA A 443 9.82 -10.05 5.30
C ALA A 443 10.34 -8.94 4.36
N PHE A 444 11.39 -9.23 3.58
CA PHE A 444 11.95 -8.31 2.59
C PHE A 444 12.18 -9.02 1.26
N GLY A 445 12.13 -8.25 0.16
CA GLY A 445 12.17 -8.80 -1.19
C GLY A 445 13.57 -9.14 -1.73
N TRP A 446 14.64 -8.92 -0.97
CA TRP A 446 16.01 -9.05 -1.45
C TRP A 446 16.41 -10.52 -1.70
N PRO A 447 16.96 -10.86 -2.88
CA PRO A 447 17.40 -12.22 -3.18
C PRO A 447 18.58 -12.67 -2.29
N PRO A 448 18.59 -13.93 -1.83
CA PRO A 448 19.74 -14.49 -1.12
C PRO A 448 20.92 -14.67 -2.08
N PHE A 449 22.12 -14.30 -1.63
CA PHE A 449 23.34 -14.45 -2.42
C PHE A 449 23.84 -15.90 -2.48
N GLY A 450 24.66 -16.18 -3.50
CA GLY A 450 25.40 -17.43 -3.63
C GLY A 450 24.64 -18.57 -4.29
N ARG A 451 25.27 -19.75 -4.29
CA ARG A 451 24.82 -20.95 -5.01
C ARG A 451 24.87 -22.17 -4.11
N MET A 452 24.09 -23.18 -4.47
CA MET A 452 24.06 -24.50 -3.85
C MET A 452 24.36 -25.57 -4.90
N ARG A 453 24.97 -26.68 -4.47
CA ARG A 453 25.09 -27.85 -5.33
C ARG A 453 23.73 -28.53 -5.40
N VAL A 454 23.41 -29.15 -6.53
CA VAL A 454 22.12 -29.82 -6.72
C VAL A 454 21.91 -30.92 -5.67
N GLU A 455 22.96 -31.62 -5.26
CA GLU A 455 22.92 -32.65 -4.22
C GLU A 455 22.61 -32.12 -2.81
N ASP A 456 22.84 -30.83 -2.56
CA ASP A 456 22.58 -30.17 -1.26
C ASP A 456 21.15 -29.58 -1.18
N VAL A 457 20.41 -29.56 -2.29
CA VAL A 457 19.02 -29.08 -2.32
C VAL A 457 18.10 -30.15 -1.75
N GLU A 458 17.16 -29.79 -0.88
CA GLU A 458 16.23 -30.73 -0.25
C GLU A 458 15.38 -31.55 -1.24
N LEU A 459 14.97 -32.75 -0.83
CA LEU A 459 14.36 -33.75 -1.73
C LEU A 459 13.00 -33.31 -2.27
N GLU A 460 12.25 -32.55 -1.47
CA GLU A 460 10.93 -32.00 -1.75
C GLU A 460 10.90 -31.16 -3.04
N ILE A 461 11.99 -30.44 -3.33
CA ILE A 461 12.07 -29.57 -4.51
C ILE A 461 13.18 -29.97 -5.49
N ARG A 462 14.00 -30.98 -5.17
CA ARG A 462 15.13 -31.38 -6.02
C ARG A 462 14.71 -31.78 -7.44
N HIS A 463 13.58 -32.47 -7.58
CA HIS A 463 13.06 -32.83 -8.90
C HIS A 463 12.43 -31.64 -9.67
N HIS A 464 12.27 -30.49 -9.02
CA HIS A 464 11.77 -29.27 -9.62
C HIS A 464 12.88 -28.30 -10.07
N LEU A 465 14.14 -28.66 -9.86
CA LEU A 465 15.28 -27.83 -10.25
C LEU A 465 15.34 -27.60 -11.77
N ASP A 466 14.93 -28.58 -12.57
CA ASP A 466 14.90 -28.48 -14.04
C ASP A 466 13.61 -27.84 -14.57
N CYS A 467 12.61 -27.65 -13.71
CA CYS A 467 11.40 -26.93 -14.08
C CYS A 467 11.68 -25.40 -14.15
N SER A 468 10.88 -24.68 -14.92
CA SER A 468 10.87 -23.22 -15.00
C SER A 468 9.94 -22.55 -14.00
N HIS A 469 8.87 -23.25 -13.58
CA HIS A 469 7.82 -22.76 -12.65
C HIS A 469 7.36 -21.34 -12.97
N ASN A 470 7.03 -21.09 -14.24
CA ASN A 470 6.48 -19.81 -14.65
C ASN A 470 5.00 -19.75 -14.26
N TRP A 471 4.74 -19.26 -13.05
CA TRP A 471 3.40 -19.09 -12.50
C TRP A 471 2.71 -17.87 -13.08
N ILE A 472 1.54 -18.09 -13.69
CA ILE A 472 0.67 -17.04 -14.19
C ILE A 472 -0.57 -16.96 -13.31
N TYR A 473 -0.85 -15.75 -12.82
CA TYR A 473 -2.08 -15.46 -12.09
C TYR A 473 -3.30 -15.74 -12.98
N MET A 474 -4.24 -16.53 -12.47
CA MET A 474 -5.45 -16.92 -13.22
C MET A 474 -6.66 -16.11 -12.80
N HIS A 475 -6.99 -16.14 -11.51
CA HIS A 475 -8.14 -15.45 -10.95
C HIS A 475 -8.07 -15.39 -9.41
N TRP A 476 -8.82 -14.46 -8.85
CA TRP A 476 -9.22 -14.45 -7.46
C TRP A 476 -10.51 -15.26 -7.29
N THR A 477 -10.70 -15.90 -6.14
CA THR A 477 -11.95 -16.55 -5.77
C THR A 477 -12.48 -15.91 -4.49
N TRP A 478 -13.64 -15.26 -4.58
CA TRP A 478 -14.32 -14.66 -3.44
C TRP A 478 -15.01 -15.72 -2.57
N LEU A 479 -14.96 -15.56 -1.26
CA LEU A 479 -15.64 -16.41 -0.28
C LEU A 479 -16.71 -15.59 0.47
N PRO A 480 -17.87 -16.19 0.81
CA PRO A 480 -18.27 -17.58 0.58
C PRO A 480 -18.93 -17.83 -0.79
N SER A 481 -19.04 -16.83 -1.67
CA SER A 481 -19.77 -16.97 -2.95
C SER A 481 -19.12 -17.94 -3.94
N HIS A 482 -17.83 -18.21 -3.80
CA HIS A 482 -16.98 -18.94 -4.73
C HIS A 482 -16.95 -18.35 -6.15
N GLU A 483 -17.31 -17.07 -6.30
CA GLU A 483 -17.23 -16.35 -7.56
C GLU A 483 -15.76 -16.13 -7.95
N ARG A 484 -15.43 -16.43 -9.22
CA ARG A 484 -14.08 -16.29 -9.75
C ARG A 484 -13.97 -15.00 -10.56
N ASP A 485 -13.04 -14.14 -10.18
CA ASP A 485 -12.74 -12.89 -10.86
C ASP A 485 -11.33 -12.97 -11.47
N ARG A 486 -11.21 -12.87 -12.79
CA ARG A 486 -9.91 -12.90 -13.50
C ARG A 486 -9.06 -11.64 -13.26
N GLY A 487 -9.63 -10.67 -12.55
CA GLY A 487 -9.02 -9.39 -12.31
C GLY A 487 -9.23 -8.41 -13.45
N PHE A 488 -8.73 -7.21 -13.23
CA PHE A 488 -8.70 -6.16 -14.23
C PHE A 488 -7.95 -6.63 -15.50
N SER A 489 -8.50 -6.28 -16.67
CA SER A 489 -7.85 -6.43 -17.97
C SER A 489 -7.85 -5.08 -18.69
N PRO A 490 -6.72 -4.61 -19.23
CA PRO A 490 -6.68 -3.39 -20.04
C PRO A 490 -7.61 -3.44 -21.25
N GLU A 491 -7.91 -4.64 -21.75
CA GLU A 491 -8.85 -4.89 -22.87
C GLU A 491 -10.27 -4.39 -22.55
N SER A 492 -10.63 -4.27 -21.27
CA SER A 492 -11.90 -3.68 -20.80
C SER A 492 -12.00 -2.16 -21.03
N ILE A 493 -10.86 -1.49 -21.23
CA ILE A 493 -10.76 -0.03 -21.41
C ILE A 493 -10.57 0.33 -22.90
N GLN A 494 -10.38 -0.66 -23.77
CA GLN A 494 -10.04 -0.45 -25.19
C GLN A 494 -11.23 -0.06 -26.08
N ALA A 495 -12.00 0.93 -25.63
CA ALA A 495 -12.81 1.81 -26.45
C ALA A 495 -12.30 3.27 -26.45
N CYS A 496 -11.28 3.61 -25.65
CA CYS A 496 -10.70 4.97 -25.64
C CYS A 496 -9.21 4.93 -25.28
N ARG A 497 -8.38 5.47 -26.19
CA ARG A 497 -6.94 5.81 -26.04
C ARG A 497 -5.96 4.72 -26.45
N GLY A 498 -5.47 4.87 -27.68
CA GLY A 498 -4.23 4.24 -28.15
C GLY A 498 -3.14 5.31 -28.28
N GLY A 499 -1.91 4.92 -27.96
CA GLY A 499 -0.68 5.68 -28.20
C GLY A 499 0.53 4.86 -27.72
N PRO A 500 1.59 4.67 -28.54
CA PRO A 500 2.73 3.84 -28.18
C PRO A 500 3.83 4.67 -27.47
N GLU A 501 4.38 4.13 -26.38
CA GLU A 501 5.56 4.66 -25.69
C GLU A 501 6.84 4.22 -26.43
N GLY A 502 7.73 5.17 -26.70
CA GLY A 502 9.03 4.95 -27.35
C GLY A 502 10.15 4.73 -26.34
N ASN A 503 11.06 3.81 -26.65
CA ASN A 503 12.28 3.55 -25.89
C ASN A 503 13.31 4.67 -26.09
N GLY A 504 13.80 5.23 -24.99
CA GLY A 504 14.98 6.09 -24.94
C GLY A 504 16.18 5.35 -24.34
N SER A 505 17.32 5.44 -25.02
CA SER A 505 18.64 4.94 -24.61
C SER A 505 19.28 5.81 -23.51
N ALA A 506 20.07 5.17 -22.65
CA ALA A 506 20.87 5.83 -21.62
C ALA A 506 22.23 6.29 -22.18
N ASP A 507 22.59 7.55 -21.91
CA ASP A 507 23.95 8.08 -21.98
C ASP A 507 24.47 8.27 -20.54
N GLU A 508 25.70 7.85 -20.29
CA GLU A 508 26.42 7.98 -19.01
C GLU A 508 27.23 9.29 -19.00
N ASP A 509 26.98 10.15 -18.00
CA ASP A 509 27.80 11.34 -17.69
C ASP A 509 28.59 11.10 -16.38
N PRO A 510 29.87 11.52 -16.26
CA PRO A 510 30.64 11.35 -15.05
C PRO A 510 30.69 12.64 -14.23
N ALA A 511 30.07 12.67 -13.04
CA ALA A 511 30.50 13.52 -11.94
C ALA A 511 29.97 13.04 -10.59
N GLU A 512 30.82 13.15 -9.56
CA GLU A 512 30.58 13.18 -8.09
C GLU A 512 31.30 12.06 -7.30
N GLU A 513 32.59 12.30 -7.03
CA GLU A 513 33.43 11.49 -6.15
C GLU A 513 33.38 11.91 -4.66
N GLU A 514 32.66 12.99 -4.32
CA GLU A 514 32.73 13.59 -2.98
C GLU A 514 31.63 13.08 -2.04
N SER A 515 30.41 12.85 -2.53
CA SER A 515 29.28 12.28 -1.77
C SER A 515 29.36 10.76 -1.56
N THR A 516 30.13 10.06 -2.40
CA THR A 516 30.29 8.59 -2.33
C THR A 516 31.26 8.13 -1.25
N ARG A 517 32.10 9.04 -0.71
CA ARG A 517 33.11 8.71 0.30
C ARG A 517 32.51 8.49 1.69
N ASP A 518 31.46 9.22 2.05
CA ASP A 518 30.84 9.14 3.38
C ASP A 518 29.93 7.91 3.56
N LEU A 519 29.40 7.35 2.47
CA LEU A 519 28.49 6.20 2.51
C LEU A 519 29.20 4.84 2.45
N HIS A 520 30.47 4.81 2.03
CA HIS A 520 31.18 3.57 1.72
C HIS A 520 31.32 2.60 2.92
N ASP A 521 31.52 3.16 4.11
CA ASP A 521 31.67 2.42 5.37
C ASP A 521 30.62 2.87 6.41
N SER A 522 29.46 3.33 5.93
CA SER A 522 28.39 3.80 6.81
C SER A 522 27.82 2.66 7.67
N PRO A 523 27.69 2.83 9.00
CA PRO A 523 27.03 1.87 9.87
C PRO A 523 25.62 1.48 9.42
N VAL A 524 24.94 2.40 8.73
CA VAL A 524 23.60 2.18 8.16
C VAL A 524 23.64 1.12 7.06
N VAL A 525 24.62 1.20 6.14
CA VAL A 525 24.79 0.23 5.05
C VAL A 525 24.98 -1.17 5.63
N HIS A 526 25.90 -1.30 6.58
CA HIS A 526 26.17 -2.58 7.23
C HIS A 526 24.95 -3.12 7.99
N HIS A 527 24.29 -2.29 8.79
CA HIS A 527 23.12 -2.69 9.56
C HIS A 527 21.98 -3.19 8.67
N VAL A 528 21.62 -2.41 7.64
CA VAL A 528 20.54 -2.77 6.72
C VAL A 528 20.84 -4.05 5.95
N SER A 529 22.03 -4.17 5.36
CA SER A 529 22.45 -5.38 4.66
C SER A 529 22.46 -6.62 5.55
N ARG A 530 22.92 -6.46 6.80
CA ARG A 530 22.87 -7.52 7.81
C ARG A 530 21.43 -7.92 8.12
N THR A 531 20.55 -6.97 8.43
CA THR A 531 19.13 -7.23 8.73
C THR A 531 18.43 -7.94 7.57
N ALA A 532 18.65 -7.49 6.32
CA ALA A 532 18.12 -8.15 5.12
C ALA A 532 18.62 -9.59 5.00
N THR A 533 19.93 -9.80 5.18
CA THR A 533 20.57 -11.12 5.10
C THR A 533 20.05 -12.07 6.17
N GLU A 534 20.07 -11.63 7.43
CA GLU A 534 19.53 -12.41 8.54
C GLU A 534 18.07 -12.76 8.26
N SER A 535 17.23 -11.79 7.88
CA SER A 535 15.81 -12.04 7.62
C SER A 535 15.54 -13.09 6.53
N VAL A 536 16.20 -13.00 5.37
CA VAL A 536 15.97 -13.93 4.24
C VAL A 536 16.55 -15.33 4.49
N PHE A 537 17.68 -15.44 5.20
CA PHE A 537 18.23 -16.74 5.57
C PHE A 537 17.44 -17.36 6.72
N TRP A 538 17.00 -16.60 7.72
CA TRP A 538 16.13 -17.09 8.80
C TRP A 538 14.78 -17.60 8.28
N TRP A 539 14.18 -16.91 7.30
CA TRP A 539 12.95 -17.39 6.64
C TRP A 539 13.12 -18.82 6.07
N CYS A 540 14.36 -19.22 5.79
CA CYS A 540 14.72 -20.52 5.22
C CYS A 540 15.47 -21.46 6.18
N CYS A 541 15.58 -21.13 7.46
CA CYS A 541 16.38 -21.88 8.44
C CYS A 541 15.72 -23.13 9.03
N GLU A 542 14.42 -23.39 8.80
CA GLU A 542 13.73 -24.54 9.42
C GLU A 542 14.24 -25.92 8.96
N GLN A 543 15.08 -25.99 7.92
CA GLN A 543 15.50 -27.25 7.29
C GLN A 543 17.00 -27.27 6.92
N VAL A 544 17.90 -26.79 7.79
CA VAL A 544 19.31 -27.15 7.65
C VAL A 544 19.47 -28.62 8.08
N GLU A 545 20.15 -29.42 7.28
CA GLU A 545 20.32 -30.88 7.36
C GLU A 545 20.30 -31.47 8.79
N ARG A 546 19.63 -32.63 8.96
CA ARG A 546 19.79 -33.50 10.15
C ARG A 546 21.28 -33.76 10.39
N GLY A 547 21.87 -33.03 11.32
CA GLY A 547 23.32 -33.05 11.59
C GLY A 547 23.83 -31.76 12.23
N PHE A 548 23.17 -30.62 11.98
CA PHE A 548 23.41 -29.39 12.74
C PHE A 548 22.45 -29.34 13.95
N GLY A 549 22.94 -29.79 15.10
CA GLY A 549 22.16 -29.87 16.33
C GLY A 549 21.70 -28.51 16.83
N GLY A 550 20.37 -28.39 17.04
CA GLY A 550 19.76 -27.46 17.96
C GLY A 550 19.08 -26.24 17.33
N THR A 551 17.88 -26.40 16.77
CA THR A 551 16.97 -25.26 16.57
C THR A 551 16.15 -25.03 17.84
N ILE A 552 16.66 -24.16 18.71
CA ILE A 552 15.82 -23.37 19.63
C ILE A 552 15.52 -22.07 18.89
N VAL A 553 14.40 -21.97 18.18
CA VAL A 553 14.00 -20.68 17.61
C VAL A 553 12.47 -20.53 17.68
N PRO A 554 11.95 -19.41 18.20
CA PRO A 554 10.51 -19.17 18.31
C PRO A 554 9.87 -18.94 16.93
N TRP A 555 8.62 -19.39 16.86
CA TRP A 555 7.67 -19.27 15.75
C TRP A 555 7.56 -17.83 15.20
N ARG A 556 7.70 -17.62 13.88
CA ARG A 556 7.24 -16.38 13.22
C ARG A 556 5.71 -16.42 13.13
N ARG A 557 5.03 -15.52 13.82
CA ARG A 557 3.59 -15.28 13.62
C ARG A 557 3.40 -14.46 12.34
N GLY A 558 2.26 -14.67 11.68
CA GLY A 558 1.93 -14.14 10.36
C GLY A 558 1.93 -12.59 10.24
N PRO A 559 1.41 -12.06 9.12
CA PRO A 559 1.41 -10.61 8.82
C PRO A 559 0.75 -9.74 9.90
N ASP A 560 -0.18 -10.31 10.66
CA ASP A 560 -1.08 -9.55 11.54
C ASP A 560 -0.58 -9.42 13.00
N VAL A 561 0.68 -9.80 13.28
CA VAL A 561 1.23 -9.74 14.64
C VAL A 561 2.60 -9.06 14.66
N ALA A 562 2.71 -8.00 15.45
CA ALA A 562 3.95 -7.28 15.68
C ALA A 562 5.05 -8.18 16.28
N LEU A 563 6.30 -7.89 15.93
CA LEU A 563 7.49 -8.50 16.53
C LEU A 563 7.53 -8.17 18.02
N GLU A 564 7.21 -9.14 18.89
CA GLU A 564 7.59 -9.02 20.30
C GLU A 564 9.11 -9.14 20.42
N SER A 565 9.72 -8.14 21.04
CA SER A 565 11.15 -8.13 21.37
C SER A 565 11.49 -9.38 22.18
N ALA A 566 12.46 -10.15 21.70
CA ALA A 566 12.92 -11.36 22.35
C ALA A 566 13.54 -11.05 23.72
N GLU A 567 12.77 -11.22 24.80
CA GLU A 567 13.32 -11.54 26.10
C GLU A 567 13.18 -13.05 26.35
N SER A 568 14.31 -13.67 26.68
CA SER A 568 14.44 -15.09 26.99
C SER A 568 13.44 -15.51 28.08
N PRO A 569 12.76 -16.67 27.98
CA PRO A 569 11.70 -17.05 28.90
C PRO A 569 12.27 -17.44 30.27
N ALA A 570 12.36 -16.48 31.18
CA ALA A 570 12.29 -16.78 32.61
C ALA A 570 10.82 -16.95 32.99
N LYS A 571 10.49 -18.16 33.47
CA LYS A 571 9.17 -18.56 33.98
C LYS A 571 8.49 -17.47 34.80
N ALA A 572 7.45 -16.85 34.25
CA ALA A 572 6.42 -16.16 35.02
C ALA A 572 5.07 -16.80 34.68
N SER A 573 4.73 -17.84 35.44
CA SER A 573 3.41 -18.49 35.40
C SER A 573 2.35 -17.45 35.77
N ASN A 574 1.48 -17.09 34.83
CA ASN A 574 0.35 -16.23 35.10
C ASN A 574 -0.61 -16.95 36.09
N PRO A 575 -0.81 -16.45 37.33
CA PRO A 575 -1.63 -17.11 38.34
C PRO A 575 -3.11 -17.25 37.93
N ALA A 576 -3.59 -16.47 36.95
CA ALA A 576 -4.93 -16.62 36.39
C ALA A 576 -5.10 -17.90 35.54
N ILE A 577 -4.04 -18.33 34.85
CA ILE A 577 -4.06 -19.53 33.98
C ILE A 577 -4.03 -20.81 34.82
N LEU A 578 -3.28 -20.82 35.92
CA LEU A 578 -3.26 -21.94 36.86
C LEU A 578 -4.60 -22.12 37.60
N LYS A 579 -5.28 -21.01 37.92
CA LYS A 579 -6.61 -21.05 38.53
C LYS A 579 -7.66 -21.61 37.55
N TRP A 580 -7.62 -21.18 36.30
CA TRP A 580 -8.52 -21.69 35.25
C TRP A 580 -8.31 -23.19 34.99
N LEU A 581 -7.07 -23.66 34.95
CA LEU A 581 -6.77 -25.09 34.76
C LEU A 581 -7.24 -25.96 35.94
N GLN A 582 -7.18 -25.45 37.18
CA GLN A 582 -7.70 -26.15 38.35
C GLN A 582 -9.24 -26.24 38.34
N ASP A 583 -9.92 -25.16 37.93
CA ASP A 583 -11.39 -25.13 37.85
C ASP A 583 -11.94 -26.08 36.77
N VAL A 584 -11.23 -26.22 35.65
CA VAL A 584 -11.59 -27.15 34.56
C VAL A 584 -11.36 -28.62 34.97
N GLN A 585 -10.38 -28.90 35.83
CA GLN A 585 -10.07 -30.26 36.26
C GLN A 585 -11.05 -30.78 37.32
N ILE A 586 -11.58 -29.89 38.17
CA ILE A 586 -12.60 -30.21 39.18
C ILE A 586 -13.94 -30.59 38.53
N GLN A 587 -14.33 -29.93 37.42
CA GLN A 587 -15.58 -30.23 36.70
C GLN A 587 -15.56 -31.57 35.95
N ARG A 588 -14.38 -32.14 35.64
CA ARG A 588 -14.26 -33.45 34.99
C ARG A 588 -14.25 -34.64 35.96
N SER A 589 -14.13 -34.40 37.26
CA SER A 589 -14.13 -35.42 38.31
C SER A 589 -15.49 -35.59 39.02
N SER A 590 -16.52 -34.83 38.62
CA SER A 590 -17.86 -34.87 39.22
C SER A 590 -18.99 -35.17 38.21
N ALA A 591 -18.69 -35.86 37.11
CA ALA A 591 -19.67 -36.41 36.17
C ALA A 591 -19.51 -37.93 36.07
#